data_AF-A0A9E1B8A9-F1
#
_entry.id   AF-A0A9E1B8A9-F1
#
_cell.length_a   1.000
_cell.length_b   1.000
_cell.length_c   1.000
_cell.angle_alpha   90.00
_cell.angle_beta   90.00
_cell.angle_gamma   90.00
#
_symmetry.space_group_name_H-M   'P 1'
#
loop_
_entity.id
_entity.type
_entity.pdbx_description
1 polymer ?
#
loop_
_entity_poly.entity_id
_entity_poly.type
_entity_poly.pdbx_seq_one_letter_code
_entity_poly.pdbx_strand_id
1 'polypeptide(L)'
;MRSSFRYEIKGLVQGVGFRPFVYTLAHKFALVGEIYNDDEGVKLNFSGEEASFLAFEKELYEKLPALARIDELHKFKIDKIYEKLEIIASKSATKQAPILPDYALCDDCLREFYDPTNPRYKYPFINCTNCGPRFSIIKALPYDRVNTTMSEFKMCEFCEREYKDPLNRRYHAEPISCPNCGPKLYLKDKFGKMLASKNEAAKEAARLINEGKILAIKGLGGFHLVCDATNEAAVCELRARKHRPSKPFALMSKNLQNARKIAQISEAEAKLLSSNLKPIVLLEAKNGSNIAKSVAPNLNKLGVMLAFSGIHLLLFDYLEHDIIATSANISGEVVIKDESELREKLGEVIDFYLDHDREIYSPSDDSIAFCVGGEVIFTRTSRGLNPNFIHTNFKQKGTFLALGAELKSSFCIYKDGLLMVSPYIGDLKNVATFDRFKDIFTLFETTYDLKIDKVIADLHPNFLNTKWAKDQGFELVHLQHHYAHLLSV
;
A
#
# COMPACT_ATOMS: atom_id res chain seq x y z
N MET A 1 -23.33 27.88 -27.55
CA MET A 1 -22.81 29.02 -26.75
C MET A 1 -21.75 28.46 -25.81
N ARG A 2 -20.55 29.05 -25.75
CA ARG A 2 -19.46 28.53 -24.91
C ARG A 2 -19.66 29.03 -23.49
N SER A 3 -19.75 28.12 -22.54
CA SER A 3 -19.90 28.42 -21.12
C SER A 3 -18.63 28.02 -20.38
N SER A 4 -18.34 28.70 -19.29
CA SER A 4 -17.23 28.35 -18.41
C SER A 4 -17.71 27.99 -17.02
N PHE A 5 -17.15 26.91 -16.46
CA PHE A 5 -17.43 26.46 -15.11
C PHE A 5 -16.15 26.20 -14.33
N ARG A 6 -16.18 26.51 -13.04
CA ARG A 6 -15.22 26.06 -12.05
C ARG A 6 -15.79 24.85 -11.30
N TYR A 7 -15.01 23.80 -11.21
CA TYR A 7 -15.23 22.68 -10.31
C TYR A 7 -14.26 22.77 -9.15
N GLU A 8 -14.80 22.65 -7.94
CA GLU A 8 -14.02 22.55 -6.72
C GLU A 8 -14.23 21.18 -6.11
N ILE A 9 -13.18 20.36 -6.14
CA ILE A 9 -13.27 18.93 -5.80
C ILE A 9 -12.42 18.67 -4.57
N LYS A 10 -13.04 18.16 -3.51
CA LYS A 10 -12.39 17.79 -2.26
C LYS A 10 -12.44 16.28 -2.05
N GLY A 11 -11.50 15.78 -1.24
CA GLY A 11 -11.36 14.38 -0.88
C GLY A 11 -9.99 13.83 -1.24
N LEU A 12 -9.90 12.51 -1.44
CA LEU A 12 -8.67 11.85 -1.85
C LEU A 12 -8.46 12.03 -3.36
N VAL A 13 -8.12 13.24 -3.79
CA VAL A 13 -7.95 13.62 -5.21
C VAL A 13 -6.54 14.11 -5.54
N GLN A 14 -5.63 14.08 -4.57
CA GLN A 14 -4.23 14.46 -4.73
C GLN A 14 -3.32 13.24 -4.56
N GLY A 15 -2.25 13.14 -5.36
CA GLY A 15 -1.32 12.00 -5.32
C GLY A 15 -1.86 10.68 -5.91
N VAL A 16 -3.08 10.70 -6.46
CA VAL A 16 -3.84 9.50 -6.92
C VAL A 16 -4.09 9.46 -8.43
N GLY A 17 -3.29 10.18 -9.23
CA GLY A 17 -3.50 10.23 -10.68
C GLY A 17 -4.76 10.98 -11.13
N PHE A 18 -5.32 11.85 -10.29
CA PHE A 18 -6.56 12.59 -10.60
C PHE A 18 -6.38 13.66 -11.69
N ARG A 19 -5.34 14.50 -11.61
CA ARG A 19 -5.09 15.56 -12.61
C ARG A 19 -4.93 15.02 -14.03
N PRO A 20 -4.18 13.92 -14.27
CA PRO A 20 -4.03 13.36 -15.62
C PRO A 20 -5.31 12.72 -16.12
N PHE A 21 -6.06 12.07 -15.22
CA PHE A 21 -7.38 11.54 -15.53
C PHE A 21 -8.33 12.64 -16.01
N VAL A 22 -8.42 13.74 -15.26
CA VAL A 22 -9.27 14.86 -15.62
C VAL A 22 -8.78 15.56 -16.89
N TYR A 23 -7.47 15.69 -17.09
CA TYR A 23 -6.90 16.20 -18.33
C TYR A 23 -7.31 15.35 -19.53
N THR A 24 -7.23 14.02 -19.41
CA THR A 24 -7.64 13.08 -20.45
C THR A 24 -9.15 13.19 -20.74
N LEU A 25 -9.99 13.32 -19.71
CA LEU A 25 -11.43 13.51 -19.88
C LEU A 25 -11.77 14.86 -20.52
N ALA A 26 -11.13 15.94 -20.08
CA ALA A 26 -11.32 17.27 -20.64
C ALA A 26 -10.95 17.27 -22.13
N HIS A 27 -9.81 16.68 -22.49
CA HIS A 27 -9.39 16.50 -23.87
C HIS A 27 -10.42 15.69 -24.68
N LYS A 28 -10.92 14.56 -24.14
CA LYS A 28 -11.92 13.71 -24.79
C LYS A 28 -13.22 14.47 -25.12
N PHE A 29 -13.65 15.37 -24.24
CA PHE A 29 -14.89 16.14 -24.41
C PHE A 29 -14.69 17.55 -24.99
N ALA A 30 -13.49 17.82 -25.54
CA ALA A 30 -13.12 19.12 -26.10
C ALA A 30 -13.31 20.30 -25.13
N LEU A 31 -13.12 20.05 -23.83
CA LEU A 31 -13.06 21.08 -22.79
C LEU A 31 -11.64 21.64 -22.73
N VAL A 32 -11.52 22.96 -22.63
CA VAL A 32 -10.25 23.66 -22.49
C VAL A 32 -10.21 24.46 -21.19
N GLY A 33 -9.04 24.60 -20.58
CA GLY A 33 -8.84 25.41 -19.38
C GLY A 33 -7.72 24.92 -18.48
N GLU A 34 -7.84 25.20 -17.18
CA GLU A 34 -6.77 25.01 -16.21
C GLU A 34 -7.15 23.93 -15.19
N ILE A 35 -6.19 23.04 -14.90
CA ILE A 35 -6.28 22.04 -13.83
C ILE A 35 -5.15 22.32 -12.83
N TYR A 36 -5.47 22.48 -11.55
CA TYR A 36 -4.45 22.64 -10.50
C TYR A 36 -4.91 22.13 -9.14
N ASN A 37 -3.94 21.95 -8.25
CA ASN A 37 -4.20 21.64 -6.85
C ASN A 37 -4.08 22.91 -6.00
N ASP A 38 -4.82 22.93 -4.90
CA ASP A 38 -4.61 23.85 -3.78
C ASP A 38 -4.75 23.09 -2.45
N ASP A 39 -4.73 23.83 -1.33
CA ASP A 39 -4.83 23.25 0.03
C ASP A 39 -6.16 22.54 0.32
N GLU A 40 -7.19 22.69 -0.52
CA GLU A 40 -8.50 22.07 -0.33
C GLU A 40 -8.75 20.86 -1.24
N GLY A 41 -8.04 20.76 -2.37
CA GLY A 41 -8.18 19.65 -3.29
C GLY A 41 -7.76 19.98 -4.71
N VAL A 42 -8.61 19.65 -5.68
CA VAL A 42 -8.38 19.89 -7.11
C VAL A 42 -9.38 20.93 -7.60
N LYS A 43 -8.88 21.93 -8.33
CA LYS A 43 -9.69 22.96 -8.98
C LYS A 43 -9.59 22.81 -10.49
N LEU A 44 -10.74 22.79 -11.15
CA LEU A 44 -10.85 22.68 -12.61
C LEU A 44 -11.58 23.91 -13.13
N ASN A 45 -10.94 24.72 -13.95
CA ASN A 45 -11.62 25.81 -14.65
C ASN A 45 -11.70 25.42 -16.12
N PHE A 46 -12.90 25.17 -16.64
CA PHE A 46 -13.10 24.69 -18.01
C PHE A 46 -14.06 25.57 -18.79
N SER A 47 -13.80 25.70 -20.09
CA SER A 47 -14.64 26.34 -21.10
C SER A 47 -14.99 25.34 -22.18
N GLY A 48 -16.26 25.30 -22.58
CA GLY A 48 -16.73 24.35 -23.58
C GLY A 48 -18.21 24.52 -23.91
N GLU A 49 -18.74 23.59 -24.69
CA GLU A 49 -20.17 23.49 -24.93
C GLU A 49 -20.88 22.87 -23.73
N GLU A 50 -22.13 23.28 -23.49
CA GLU A 50 -22.90 22.82 -22.33
C GLU A 50 -23.11 21.29 -22.31
N ALA A 51 -23.27 20.68 -23.49
CA ALA A 51 -23.35 19.23 -23.64
C ALA A 51 -22.06 18.50 -23.21
N SER A 52 -20.89 19.09 -23.47
CA SER A 52 -19.60 18.52 -23.05
C SER A 52 -19.46 18.45 -21.53
N PHE A 53 -19.98 19.44 -20.79
CA PHE A 53 -19.93 19.42 -19.33
C PHE A 53 -20.76 18.29 -18.72
N LEU A 54 -21.96 18.04 -19.25
CA LEU A 54 -22.82 16.94 -18.79
C LEU A 54 -22.14 15.57 -19.02
N ALA A 55 -21.53 15.39 -20.20
CA ALA A 55 -20.81 14.16 -20.51
C ALA A 55 -19.54 13.99 -19.65
N PHE A 56 -18.80 15.08 -19.42
CA PHE A 56 -17.64 15.12 -18.54
C PHE A 56 -18.00 14.74 -17.10
N GLU A 57 -19.05 15.35 -16.53
CA GLU A 57 -19.49 15.07 -15.16
C GLU A 57 -19.90 13.61 -14.99
N LYS A 58 -20.65 13.06 -15.96
CA LYS A 58 -21.03 11.65 -15.94
C LYS A 58 -19.78 10.74 -15.92
N GLU A 59 -18.83 10.95 -16.81
CA GLU A 59 -17.65 10.08 -16.90
C GLU A 59 -16.66 10.30 -15.75
N LEU A 60 -16.62 11.50 -15.16
CA LEU A 60 -15.81 11.80 -13.98
C LEU A 60 -16.18 10.86 -12.81
N TYR A 61 -17.47 10.63 -12.57
CA TYR A 61 -17.94 9.71 -11.53
C TYR A 61 -17.82 8.24 -11.95
N GLU A 62 -18.15 7.90 -13.21
CA GLU A 62 -18.13 6.50 -13.67
C GLU A 62 -16.73 5.90 -13.78
N LYS A 63 -15.71 6.72 -14.05
CA LYS A 63 -14.35 6.26 -14.37
C LYS A 63 -13.27 6.79 -13.44
N LEU A 64 -13.66 7.19 -12.24
CA LEU A 64 -12.73 7.69 -11.22
C LEU A 64 -11.51 6.76 -11.10
N PRO A 65 -10.27 7.29 -11.01
CA PRO A 65 -9.10 6.47 -10.77
C PRO A 65 -9.30 5.60 -9.52
N ALA A 66 -8.76 4.38 -9.53
CA ALA A 66 -9.02 3.40 -8.47
C ALA A 66 -8.63 3.86 -7.05
N LEU A 67 -7.72 4.83 -6.94
CA LEU A 67 -7.26 5.39 -5.67
C LEU A 67 -7.95 6.70 -5.30
N ALA A 68 -8.71 7.29 -6.24
CA ALA A 68 -9.33 8.58 -6.03
C ALA A 68 -10.70 8.44 -5.36
N ARG A 69 -11.03 9.43 -4.53
CA ARG A 69 -12.34 9.55 -3.88
C ARG A 69 -12.75 11.02 -3.87
N ILE A 70 -13.93 11.30 -4.42
CA ILE A 70 -14.54 12.64 -4.36
C ILE A 70 -15.48 12.65 -3.16
N ASP A 71 -15.17 13.48 -2.17
CA ASP A 71 -15.99 13.68 -0.98
C ASP A 71 -16.98 14.83 -1.20
N GLU A 72 -16.53 15.92 -1.82
CA GLU A 72 -17.36 17.07 -2.18
C GLU A 72 -17.01 17.55 -3.59
N LEU A 73 -18.02 17.95 -4.37
CA LEU A 73 -17.85 18.60 -5.66
C LEU A 73 -18.82 19.78 -5.76
N HIS A 74 -18.27 20.97 -5.92
CA HIS A 74 -19.04 22.18 -6.16
C HIS A 74 -18.78 22.73 -7.56
N LYS A 75 -19.84 23.12 -8.26
CA LYS A 75 -19.79 23.68 -9.60
C LYS A 75 -20.24 25.14 -9.56
N PHE A 76 -19.43 26.03 -10.09
CA PHE A 76 -19.70 27.46 -10.17
C PHE A 76 -19.59 27.92 -11.62
N LYS A 77 -20.51 28.76 -12.07
CA LYS A 77 -20.35 29.46 -13.35
C LYS A 77 -19.27 30.54 -13.20
N ILE A 78 -18.39 30.67 -14.18
CA ILE A 78 -17.33 31.68 -14.19
C ILE A 78 -17.34 32.44 -15.52
N ASP A 79 -16.84 33.68 -15.51
CA ASP A 79 -16.84 34.53 -16.70
C ASP A 79 -15.60 34.35 -17.58
N LYS A 80 -14.47 33.91 -16.99
CA LYS A 80 -13.22 33.71 -17.73
C LYS A 80 -13.39 32.60 -18.78
N ILE A 81 -13.03 32.91 -20.02
CA ILE A 81 -12.99 31.95 -21.12
C ILE A 81 -11.54 31.49 -21.32
N TYR A 82 -11.40 30.19 -21.58
CA TYR A 82 -10.14 29.54 -21.83
C TYR A 82 -10.04 29.06 -23.28
N GLU A 83 -8.83 29.03 -23.82
CA GLU A 83 -8.56 28.61 -25.20
C GLU A 83 -7.73 27.33 -25.28
N LYS A 84 -6.97 27.01 -24.23
CA LYS A 84 -6.08 25.85 -24.16
C LYS A 84 -6.30 25.06 -22.87
N LEU A 85 -6.06 23.76 -22.93
CA LEU A 85 -6.10 22.86 -21.79
C LEU A 85 -4.69 22.67 -21.22
N GLU A 86 -4.50 22.97 -19.94
CA GLU A 86 -3.21 22.85 -19.27
C GLU A 86 -3.36 22.38 -17.82
N ILE A 87 -2.43 21.54 -17.38
CA ILE A 87 -2.19 21.29 -15.95
C ILE A 87 -1.17 22.35 -15.50
N ILE A 88 -1.58 23.26 -14.61
CA ILE A 88 -0.72 24.33 -14.11
C ILE A 88 -0.17 23.99 -12.72
N ALA A 89 0.84 24.75 -12.29
CA ALA A 89 1.41 24.60 -10.95
C ALA A 89 0.35 24.82 -9.85
N SER A 90 0.48 24.08 -8.76
CA SER A 90 -0.40 24.18 -7.59
C SER A 90 -0.42 25.61 -7.02
N LYS A 91 -1.59 26.08 -6.57
CA LYS A 91 -1.78 27.42 -6.01
C LYS A 91 -2.02 27.27 -4.50
N SER A 92 -1.14 27.88 -3.70
CA SER A 92 -0.89 27.64 -2.26
C SER A 92 -0.23 26.29 -1.97
N ALA A 93 0.90 26.37 -1.25
CA ALA A 93 1.82 25.26 -0.96
C ALA A 93 1.88 24.96 0.53
N THR A 94 0.88 25.41 1.30
CA THR A 94 0.90 25.33 2.76
C THR A 94 0.54 23.94 3.27
N LYS A 95 -0.26 23.16 2.54
CA LYS A 95 -0.60 21.78 2.91
C LYS A 95 0.02 20.77 1.96
N GLN A 96 0.74 19.82 2.54
CA GLN A 96 1.32 18.70 1.79
C GLN A 96 0.26 17.65 1.47
N ALA A 97 0.40 16.99 0.32
CA ALA A 97 -0.49 15.93 -0.11
C ALA A 97 -0.55 14.77 0.91
N PRO A 98 -1.68 14.04 1.00
CA PRO A 98 -1.78 12.90 1.89
C PRO A 98 -0.78 11.81 1.51
N ILE A 99 -0.08 11.26 2.49
CA ILE A 99 0.73 10.06 2.31
C ILE A 99 -0.24 8.89 2.04
N LEU A 100 -0.03 8.17 0.95
CA LEU A 100 -0.85 7.04 0.55
C LEU A 100 -0.21 5.72 0.97
N PRO A 101 -1.01 4.66 1.26
CA PRO A 101 -0.48 3.33 1.49
C PRO A 101 0.04 2.70 0.19
N ASP A 102 0.80 1.61 0.32
CA ASP A 102 1.21 0.82 -0.84
C ASP A 102 0.05 0.01 -1.38
N TYR A 103 -0.10 -0.04 -2.72
CA TYR A 103 -1.18 -0.74 -3.40
C TYR A 103 -0.68 -1.89 -4.25
N ALA A 104 -1.52 -2.91 -4.43
CA ALA A 104 -1.28 -3.97 -5.40
C ALA A 104 -1.26 -3.40 -6.83
N LEU A 105 -0.67 -4.16 -7.76
CA LEU A 105 -0.77 -3.86 -9.19
C LEU A 105 -2.23 -3.70 -9.64
N CYS A 106 -2.52 -2.62 -10.34
CA CYS A 106 -3.79 -2.43 -11.03
C CYS A 106 -3.89 -3.33 -12.27
N ASP A 107 -5.10 -3.56 -12.75
CA ASP A 107 -5.38 -4.42 -13.91
C ASP A 107 -4.65 -3.98 -15.18
N ASP A 108 -4.48 -2.67 -15.35
CA ASP A 108 -3.73 -2.09 -16.47
C ASP A 108 -2.25 -2.43 -16.46
N CYS A 109 -1.61 -2.42 -15.29
CA CYS A 109 -0.22 -2.86 -15.14
C CYS A 109 -0.12 -4.38 -15.21
N LEU A 110 -1.12 -5.12 -14.73
CA LEU A 110 -1.18 -6.57 -14.86
C LEU A 110 -1.23 -6.99 -16.33
N ARG A 111 -2.05 -6.34 -17.15
CA ARG A 111 -2.11 -6.59 -18.60
C ARG A 111 -0.76 -6.35 -19.27
N GLU A 112 -0.13 -5.19 -19.02
CA GLU A 112 1.19 -4.89 -19.58
C GLU A 112 2.30 -5.83 -19.10
N PHE A 113 2.23 -6.30 -17.85
CA PHE A 113 3.20 -7.25 -17.31
C PHE A 113 3.21 -8.56 -18.11
N TYR A 114 2.05 -8.97 -18.63
CA TYR A 114 1.89 -10.19 -19.43
C TYR A 114 1.87 -9.94 -20.95
N ASP A 115 2.04 -8.71 -21.41
CA ASP A 115 2.05 -8.35 -22.84
C ASP A 115 3.47 -8.40 -23.42
N PRO A 116 3.80 -9.35 -24.32
CA PRO A 116 5.14 -9.49 -24.91
C PRO A 116 5.59 -8.29 -25.74
N THR A 117 4.65 -7.46 -26.20
CA THR A 117 4.95 -6.26 -26.98
C THR A 117 5.26 -5.04 -26.10
N ASN A 118 4.92 -5.11 -24.81
CA ASN A 118 5.15 -4.02 -23.90
C ASN A 118 6.63 -3.97 -23.45
N PRO A 119 7.28 -2.79 -23.41
CA PRO A 119 8.65 -2.66 -22.90
C PRO A 119 8.84 -3.09 -21.43
N ARG A 120 7.76 -3.27 -20.67
CA ARG A 120 7.75 -3.77 -19.29
C ARG A 120 7.23 -5.21 -19.18
N TYR A 121 7.25 -5.98 -20.26
CA TYR A 121 6.94 -7.40 -20.25
C TYR A 121 7.76 -8.12 -19.18
N LYS A 122 7.06 -8.85 -18.28
CA LYS A 122 7.65 -9.56 -17.14
C LYS A 122 8.59 -8.71 -16.27
N TYR A 123 8.37 -7.40 -16.21
CA TYR A 123 9.18 -6.51 -15.37
C TYR A 123 8.65 -6.49 -13.93
N PRO A 124 9.41 -6.97 -12.91
CA PRO A 124 8.88 -7.19 -11.56
C PRO A 124 8.42 -5.92 -10.81
N PHE A 125 8.93 -4.76 -11.21
CA PHE A 125 8.69 -3.47 -10.56
C PHE A 125 7.76 -2.55 -11.35
N ILE A 126 7.04 -3.10 -12.35
CA ILE A 126 6.04 -2.35 -13.10
C ILE A 126 5.05 -1.66 -12.15
N ASN A 127 4.73 -0.39 -12.42
CA ASN A 127 3.70 0.36 -11.72
C ASN A 127 3.20 1.51 -12.61
N CYS A 128 2.21 2.23 -12.09
CA CYS A 128 1.73 3.52 -12.61
C CYS A 128 1.26 4.41 -11.45
N THR A 129 0.64 5.55 -11.76
CA THR A 129 0.07 6.47 -10.78
C THR A 129 -1.02 5.84 -9.89
N ASN A 130 -1.65 4.76 -10.34
CA ASN A 130 -2.77 4.10 -9.65
C ASN A 130 -2.37 2.84 -8.84
N CYS A 131 -1.09 2.47 -8.79
CA CYS A 131 -0.65 1.26 -8.08
C CYS A 131 0.81 1.28 -7.64
N GLY A 132 1.23 0.25 -6.91
CA GLY A 132 2.61 0.04 -6.50
C GLY A 132 2.96 0.74 -5.18
N PRO A 133 4.27 0.86 -4.87
CA PRO A 133 4.72 1.41 -3.61
C PRO A 133 4.46 2.91 -3.50
N ARG A 134 4.14 3.37 -2.29
CA ARG A 134 3.95 4.77 -1.89
C ARG A 134 4.62 4.94 -0.53
N PHE A 135 3.89 4.77 0.57
CA PHE A 135 4.40 4.88 1.93
C PHE A 135 5.75 4.18 2.13
N SER A 136 5.94 2.98 1.57
CA SER A 136 7.17 2.22 1.80
C SER A 136 8.43 2.81 1.16
N ILE A 137 8.29 3.76 0.24
CA ILE A 137 9.42 4.37 -0.47
C ILE A 137 9.56 5.87 -0.23
N ILE A 138 8.63 6.51 0.50
CA ILE A 138 8.68 7.95 0.77
C ILE A 138 9.69 8.20 1.89
N LYS A 139 10.74 8.98 1.59
CA LYS A 139 11.73 9.48 2.55
C LYS A 139 11.29 10.81 3.16
N ALA A 140 10.69 11.67 2.34
CA ALA A 140 10.18 12.97 2.74
C ALA A 140 9.06 13.42 1.77
N LEU A 141 8.35 14.48 2.14
CA LEU A 141 7.44 15.19 1.24
C LEU A 141 8.04 16.57 0.86
N PRO A 142 7.65 17.19 -0.28
CA PRO A 142 6.59 16.77 -1.21
C PRO A 142 6.91 15.44 -1.90
N TYR A 143 5.85 14.71 -2.27
CA TYR A 143 5.97 13.42 -2.96
C TYR A 143 6.50 13.64 -4.38
N ASP A 144 7.81 13.51 -4.50
CA ASP A 144 8.60 13.64 -5.71
C ASP A 144 9.66 12.54 -5.68
N ARG A 145 10.01 11.97 -6.84
CA ARG A 145 11.02 10.93 -7.00
C ARG A 145 12.29 11.20 -6.19
N VAL A 146 12.78 12.43 -6.12
CA VAL A 146 14.01 12.79 -5.37
C VAL A 146 13.88 12.55 -3.87
N ASN A 147 12.66 12.62 -3.34
CA ASN A 147 12.34 12.38 -1.93
C ASN A 147 11.86 10.95 -1.68
N THR A 148 12.16 10.02 -2.59
CA THR A 148 11.83 8.61 -2.45
C THR A 148 13.05 7.72 -2.59
N THR A 149 12.93 6.42 -2.27
CA THR A 149 13.98 5.43 -2.56
C THR A 149 14.22 5.21 -4.06
N MET A 150 13.39 5.80 -4.94
CA MET A 150 13.59 5.78 -6.38
C MET A 150 14.58 6.86 -6.86
N SER A 151 15.08 7.73 -5.96
CA SER A 151 16.13 8.72 -6.21
C SER A 151 17.40 8.10 -6.80
N GLU A 152 17.73 6.89 -6.38
CA GLU A 152 18.94 6.15 -6.79
C GLU A 152 18.86 5.66 -8.25
N PHE A 153 17.68 5.69 -8.86
CA PHE A 153 17.41 5.15 -10.19
C PHE A 153 17.11 6.29 -11.16
N LYS A 154 18.11 6.75 -11.93
CA LYS A 154 17.90 7.79 -12.95
C LYS A 154 17.01 7.28 -14.09
N MET A 155 15.92 7.99 -14.40
CA MET A 155 15.03 7.62 -15.50
C MET A 155 15.77 7.58 -16.85
N CYS A 156 15.50 6.56 -17.67
CA CYS A 156 15.91 6.55 -19.08
C CYS A 156 14.94 7.39 -19.92
N GLU A 157 15.34 7.72 -21.16
CA GLU A 157 14.53 8.54 -22.09
C GLU A 157 13.12 8.01 -22.29
N PHE A 158 12.94 6.68 -22.35
CA PHE A 158 11.62 6.06 -22.46
C PHE A 158 10.72 6.37 -21.26
N CYS A 159 11.23 6.20 -20.04
CA CYS A 159 10.45 6.50 -18.84
C CYS A 159 10.24 8.00 -18.68
N GLU A 160 11.24 8.82 -18.99
CA GLU A 160 11.13 10.28 -18.88
C GLU A 160 10.07 10.85 -19.83
N ARG A 161 9.96 10.32 -21.04
CA ARG A 161 8.89 10.69 -21.98
C ARG A 161 7.50 10.38 -21.42
N GLU A 162 7.29 9.17 -20.89
CA GLU A 162 6.01 8.81 -20.27
C GLU A 162 5.71 9.61 -19.00
N TYR A 163 6.74 9.94 -18.21
CA TYR A 163 6.62 10.74 -17.00
C TYR A 163 6.15 12.18 -17.30
N LYS A 164 6.57 12.74 -18.44
CA LYS A 164 6.27 14.11 -18.87
C LYS A 164 5.01 14.24 -19.74
N ASP A 165 4.47 13.15 -20.27
CA ASP A 165 3.31 13.15 -21.17
C ASP A 165 1.98 13.08 -20.39
N PRO A 166 1.16 14.16 -20.33
CA PRO A 166 -0.11 14.18 -19.58
C PRO A 166 -1.16 13.19 -20.05
N LEU A 167 -1.04 12.66 -21.28
CA LEU A 167 -1.92 11.64 -21.83
C LEU A 167 -1.46 10.22 -21.48
N ASN A 168 -0.25 10.07 -20.94
CA ASN A 168 0.25 8.79 -20.48
C ASN A 168 -0.20 8.54 -19.02
N ARG A 169 -0.65 7.32 -18.73
CA ARG A 169 -1.06 6.91 -17.37
C ARG A 169 0.07 6.99 -16.33
N ARG A 170 1.32 7.10 -16.77
CA ARG A 170 2.51 7.23 -15.93
C ARG A 170 3.01 8.68 -15.81
N TYR A 171 2.22 9.64 -16.27
CA TYR A 171 2.49 11.06 -16.03
C TYR A 171 2.63 11.34 -14.53
N HIS A 172 3.78 11.88 -14.11
CA HIS A 172 4.15 12.07 -12.70
C HIS A 172 3.98 10.80 -11.83
N ALA A 173 4.19 9.60 -12.40
CA ALA A 173 4.37 8.41 -11.60
C ALA A 173 5.79 8.43 -11.02
N GLU A 174 5.96 8.95 -9.80
CA GLU A 174 7.27 9.03 -9.13
C GLU A 174 8.06 7.70 -9.12
N PRO A 175 7.44 6.52 -8.94
CA PRO A 175 8.16 5.26 -8.96
C PRO A 175 8.27 4.61 -10.35
N ILE A 176 8.03 5.36 -11.43
CA ILE A 176 8.16 4.85 -12.79
C ILE A 176 9.56 4.29 -13.02
N SER A 177 9.62 3.11 -13.63
CA SER A 177 10.86 2.51 -14.11
C SER A 177 10.59 1.46 -15.18
N CYS A 178 11.67 0.96 -15.79
CA CYS A 178 11.65 -0.15 -16.74
C CYS A 178 12.92 -1.01 -16.54
N PRO A 179 13.07 -2.14 -17.27
CA PRO A 179 14.26 -3.00 -17.15
C PRO A 179 15.61 -2.29 -17.35
N ASN A 180 15.64 -1.15 -18.05
CA ASN A 180 16.87 -0.42 -18.35
C ASN A 180 17.33 0.50 -17.22
N CYS A 181 16.40 1.12 -16.50
CA CYS A 181 16.72 2.18 -15.52
C CYS A 181 16.30 1.88 -14.09
N GLY A 182 15.50 0.83 -13.88
CA GLY A 182 14.91 0.54 -12.58
C GLY A 182 15.62 -0.54 -11.78
N PRO A 183 14.98 -0.93 -10.66
CA PRO A 183 15.47 -1.97 -9.78
C PRO A 183 15.61 -3.33 -10.45
N LYS A 184 16.46 -4.18 -9.87
CA LYS A 184 16.75 -5.56 -10.32
C LYS A 184 16.57 -6.55 -9.17
N LEU A 185 16.20 -7.78 -9.54
CA LEU A 185 16.12 -8.90 -8.61
C LEU A 185 17.47 -9.61 -8.50
N TYR A 186 17.75 -10.14 -7.31
CA TYR A 186 18.94 -10.94 -7.02
C TYR A 186 18.55 -12.12 -6.14
N LEU A 187 18.85 -13.33 -6.58
CA LEU A 187 18.76 -14.53 -5.75
C LEU A 187 20.12 -14.75 -5.10
N LYS A 188 20.11 -14.92 -3.78
CA LYS A 188 21.31 -15.13 -2.97
C LYS A 188 21.12 -16.36 -2.06
N ASP A 189 22.22 -17.02 -1.73
CA ASP A 189 22.22 -18.00 -0.63
C ASP A 189 22.18 -17.31 0.74
N LYS A 190 21.99 -18.08 1.82
CA LYS A 190 21.94 -17.54 3.19
C LYS A 190 23.20 -16.77 3.61
N PHE A 191 24.34 -16.95 2.94
CA PHE A 191 25.59 -16.25 3.21
C PHE A 191 25.78 -14.98 2.35
N GLY A 192 24.82 -14.68 1.47
CA GLY A 192 24.82 -13.51 0.59
C GLY A 192 25.58 -13.69 -0.72
N LYS A 193 25.95 -14.92 -1.07
CA LYS A 193 26.52 -15.19 -2.39
C LYS A 193 25.40 -15.13 -3.43
N MET A 194 25.58 -14.29 -4.44
CA MET A 194 24.64 -14.18 -5.56
C MET A 194 24.67 -15.44 -6.43
N LEU A 195 23.50 -15.99 -6.73
CA LEU A 195 23.29 -17.18 -7.54
C LEU A 195 22.70 -16.84 -8.91
N ALA A 196 21.77 -15.88 -8.94
CA ALA A 196 21.12 -15.43 -10.16
C ALA A 196 20.67 -13.97 -10.03
N SER A 197 20.38 -13.31 -11.15
CA SER A 197 19.90 -11.92 -11.18
C SER A 197 18.78 -11.73 -12.21
N LYS A 198 18.05 -10.61 -12.12
CA LYS A 198 16.94 -10.25 -13.00
C LYS A 198 15.86 -11.36 -13.00
N ASN A 199 15.26 -11.66 -14.15
CA ASN A 199 14.17 -12.64 -14.22
C ASN A 199 14.62 -14.08 -13.95
N GLU A 200 15.88 -14.42 -14.25
CA GLU A 200 16.43 -15.74 -13.90
C GLU A 200 16.49 -15.93 -12.36
N ALA A 201 16.64 -14.87 -11.58
CA ALA A 201 16.57 -14.95 -10.12
C ALA A 201 15.19 -15.43 -9.63
N ALA A 202 14.11 -14.94 -10.23
CA ALA A 202 12.76 -15.38 -9.88
C ALA A 202 12.50 -16.82 -10.31
N LYS A 203 12.95 -17.21 -11.51
CA LYS A 203 12.83 -18.58 -12.00
C LYS A 203 13.56 -19.58 -11.12
N GLU A 204 14.80 -19.28 -10.74
CA GLU A 204 15.59 -20.15 -9.87
C GLU A 204 15.05 -20.18 -8.43
N ALA A 205 14.55 -19.05 -7.92
CA ALA A 205 13.87 -19.01 -6.63
C ALA A 205 12.62 -19.92 -6.62
N ALA A 206 11.81 -19.88 -7.69
CA ALA A 206 10.64 -20.74 -7.83
C ALA A 206 11.02 -22.23 -7.91
N ARG A 207 12.09 -22.58 -8.64
CA ARG A 207 12.62 -23.95 -8.67
C ARG A 207 12.97 -24.45 -7.27
N LEU A 208 13.71 -23.65 -6.49
CA LEU A 208 14.09 -23.99 -5.12
C LEU A 208 12.87 -24.15 -4.19
N ILE A 209 11.84 -23.31 -4.35
CA ILE A 209 10.58 -23.43 -3.59
C ILE A 209 9.86 -24.73 -3.95
N ASN A 210 9.74 -25.07 -5.24
CA ASN A 210 9.15 -26.34 -5.69
C ASN A 210 9.92 -27.55 -5.15
N GLU A 211 11.24 -27.42 -4.93
CA GLU A 211 12.09 -28.44 -4.29
C GLU A 211 11.98 -28.48 -2.75
N GLY A 212 11.05 -27.72 -2.17
CA GLY A 212 10.77 -27.71 -0.73
C GLY A 212 11.73 -26.87 0.10
N LYS A 213 12.50 -25.95 -0.51
CA LYS A 213 13.35 -24.99 0.22
C LYS A 213 12.54 -23.86 0.84
N ILE A 214 13.08 -23.30 1.91
CA ILE A 214 12.53 -22.13 2.61
C ILE A 214 13.27 -20.89 2.14
N LEU A 215 12.55 -19.94 1.56
CA LEU A 215 13.09 -18.69 1.04
C LEU A 215 12.58 -17.49 1.83
N ALA A 216 13.37 -16.42 1.87
CA ALA A 216 12.86 -15.08 2.12
C ALA A 216 12.70 -14.31 0.80
N ILE A 217 11.57 -13.63 0.59
CA ILE A 217 11.29 -12.85 -0.62
C ILE A 217 11.00 -11.41 -0.25
N LYS A 218 11.78 -10.47 -0.78
CA LYS A 218 11.55 -9.03 -0.55
C LYS A 218 10.34 -8.56 -1.35
N GLY A 219 9.30 -8.15 -0.63
CA GLY A 219 8.06 -7.62 -1.17
C GLY A 219 8.06 -6.09 -1.24
N LEU A 220 6.86 -5.49 -1.17
CA LEU A 220 6.71 -4.02 -1.19
C LEU A 220 7.07 -3.35 0.14
N GLY A 221 6.72 -3.99 1.26
CA GLY A 221 6.86 -3.43 2.62
C GLY A 221 7.80 -4.20 3.53
N GLY A 222 8.43 -5.28 3.05
CA GLY A 222 9.39 -6.08 3.81
C GLY A 222 9.54 -7.47 3.20
N PHE A 223 10.30 -8.33 3.87
CA PHE A 223 10.48 -9.73 3.48
C PHE A 223 9.31 -10.62 3.92
N HIS A 224 8.96 -11.59 3.08
CA HIS A 224 8.10 -12.73 3.43
C HIS A 224 8.94 -14.00 3.53
N LEU A 225 8.67 -14.84 4.52
CA LEU A 225 9.13 -16.23 4.54
C LEU A 225 8.17 -17.09 3.70
N VAL A 226 8.75 -17.88 2.82
CA VAL A 226 8.06 -18.58 1.74
C VAL A 226 8.55 -20.02 1.61
N CYS A 227 7.60 -20.94 1.45
CA CYS A 227 7.84 -22.32 0.99
C CYS A 227 6.56 -22.86 0.34
N ASP A 228 6.63 -24.01 -0.33
CA ASP A 228 5.47 -24.68 -0.91
C ASP A 228 4.43 -25.03 0.18
N ALA A 229 3.21 -24.52 0.04
CA ALA A 229 2.15 -24.71 1.04
C ALA A 229 1.53 -26.11 1.03
N THR A 230 1.82 -26.92 0.03
CA THR A 230 1.37 -28.30 -0.12
C THR A 230 2.39 -29.31 0.42
N ASN A 231 3.62 -28.86 0.64
CA ASN A 231 4.71 -29.69 1.15
C ASN A 231 4.74 -29.68 2.70
N GLU A 232 4.13 -30.69 3.31
CA GLU A 232 4.04 -30.83 4.77
C GLU A 232 5.41 -30.77 5.47
N ALA A 233 6.44 -31.39 4.89
CA ALA A 233 7.79 -31.39 5.46
C ALA A 233 8.39 -29.98 5.49
N ALA A 234 8.27 -29.23 4.39
CA ALA A 234 8.75 -27.85 4.30
C ALA A 234 7.99 -26.91 5.27
N VAL A 235 6.67 -27.10 5.42
CA VAL A 235 5.86 -26.32 6.37
C VAL A 235 6.25 -26.62 7.82
N CYS A 236 6.42 -27.89 8.18
CA CYS A 236 6.89 -28.30 9.51
C CYS A 236 8.28 -27.74 9.82
N GLU A 237 9.20 -27.82 8.87
CA GLU A 237 10.56 -27.29 9.00
C GLU A 237 10.53 -25.76 9.22
N LEU A 238 9.72 -25.03 8.45
CA LEU A 238 9.54 -23.59 8.65
C LEU A 238 9.00 -23.27 10.05
N ARG A 239 8.06 -24.06 10.58
CA ARG A 239 7.57 -23.88 11.96
C ARG A 239 8.65 -24.10 12.99
N ALA A 240 9.44 -25.17 12.83
CA ALA A 240 10.52 -25.52 13.73
C ALA A 240 11.56 -24.39 13.78
N ARG A 241 12.08 -23.98 12.62
CA ARG A 241 13.09 -22.90 12.53
C ARG A 241 12.57 -21.55 13.02
N LYS A 242 11.32 -21.21 12.71
CA LYS A 242 10.68 -19.94 13.14
C LYS A 242 10.19 -19.97 14.59
N HIS A 243 10.25 -21.11 15.29
CA HIS A 243 9.70 -21.28 16.64
C HIS A 243 8.21 -20.87 16.72
N ARG A 244 7.41 -21.27 15.72
CA ARG A 244 5.99 -20.90 15.60
C ARG A 244 5.10 -22.15 15.54
N PRO A 245 4.75 -22.75 16.69
CA PRO A 245 4.12 -24.07 16.71
C PRO A 245 2.69 -24.10 16.14
N SER A 246 1.83 -23.13 16.53
CA SER A 246 0.39 -23.22 16.23
C SER A 246 -0.17 -22.06 15.41
N LYS A 247 0.40 -20.85 15.52
CA LYS A 247 -0.15 -19.66 14.84
C LYS A 247 -0.18 -19.90 13.32
N PRO A 248 -1.35 -19.75 12.65
CA PRO A 248 -1.50 -20.11 11.24
C PRO A 248 -0.59 -19.27 10.35
N PHE A 249 -0.17 -19.85 9.23
CA PHE A 249 0.53 -19.13 8.18
C PHE A 249 -0.47 -18.55 7.17
N ALA A 250 -0.12 -17.37 6.64
CA ALA A 250 -0.82 -16.83 5.49
C ALA A 250 -0.31 -17.52 4.22
N LEU A 251 -1.21 -17.74 3.28
CA LEU A 251 -0.98 -18.33 1.98
C LEU A 251 -1.07 -17.25 0.90
N MET A 252 -0.30 -17.43 -0.16
CA MET A 252 -0.46 -16.67 -1.39
C MET A 252 -0.85 -17.61 -2.52
N SER A 253 -1.91 -17.26 -3.24
CA SER A 253 -2.33 -17.91 -4.48
C SER A 253 -2.06 -16.99 -5.67
N LYS A 254 -1.80 -17.57 -6.86
CA LYS A 254 -1.56 -16.79 -8.09
C LYS A 254 -2.72 -15.83 -8.40
N ASN A 255 -3.94 -16.33 -8.32
CA ASN A 255 -5.16 -15.62 -8.68
C ASN A 255 -6.37 -16.24 -7.96
N LEU A 256 -7.56 -15.68 -8.20
CA LEU A 256 -8.80 -16.13 -7.59
C LEU A 256 -9.15 -17.58 -7.97
N GLN A 257 -8.81 -18.04 -9.19
CA GLN A 257 -9.09 -19.42 -9.60
C GLN A 257 -8.28 -20.42 -8.78
N ASN A 258 -7.00 -20.13 -8.50
CA ASN A 258 -6.17 -20.93 -7.60
C ASN A 258 -6.72 -20.93 -6.17
N ALA A 259 -7.07 -19.75 -5.63
CA ALA A 259 -7.61 -19.65 -4.27
C ALA A 259 -8.91 -20.46 -4.07
N ARG A 260 -9.79 -20.51 -5.09
CA ARG A 260 -11.03 -21.32 -5.05
C ARG A 260 -10.79 -22.84 -5.01
N LYS A 261 -9.58 -23.31 -5.32
CA LYS A 261 -9.23 -24.73 -5.18
C LYS A 261 -9.03 -25.12 -3.72
N ILE A 262 -8.54 -24.20 -2.90
CA ILE A 262 -8.13 -24.47 -1.50
C ILE A 262 -9.13 -23.96 -0.45
N ALA A 263 -9.99 -23.00 -0.81
CA ALA A 263 -10.93 -22.37 0.11
C ALA A 263 -12.30 -22.13 -0.53
N GLN A 264 -13.33 -22.04 0.31
CA GLN A 264 -14.65 -21.54 -0.08
C GLN A 264 -14.61 -20.01 -0.10
N ILE A 265 -15.13 -19.39 -1.18
CA ILE A 265 -15.01 -17.95 -1.41
C ILE A 265 -16.34 -17.41 -1.91
N SER A 266 -16.99 -16.61 -1.08
CA SER A 266 -18.18 -15.81 -1.42
C SER A 266 -17.85 -14.68 -2.41
N GLU A 267 -18.89 -14.00 -2.90
CA GLU A 267 -18.71 -12.86 -3.80
C GLU A 267 -17.99 -11.67 -3.12
N ALA A 268 -18.36 -11.35 -1.88
CA ALA A 268 -17.72 -10.28 -1.11
C ALA A 268 -16.21 -10.57 -0.88
N GLU A 269 -15.86 -11.80 -0.52
CA GLU A 269 -14.47 -12.23 -0.35
C GLU A 269 -13.70 -12.21 -1.68
N ALA A 270 -14.34 -12.64 -2.78
CA ALA A 270 -13.72 -12.60 -4.10
C ALA A 270 -13.43 -11.16 -4.56
N LYS A 271 -14.36 -10.24 -4.32
CA LYS A 271 -14.18 -8.80 -4.59
C LYS A 271 -13.03 -8.22 -3.77
N LEU A 272 -12.95 -8.57 -2.48
CA LEU A 272 -11.88 -8.12 -1.60
C LEU A 272 -10.51 -8.67 -2.02
N LEU A 273 -10.41 -9.97 -2.29
CA LEU A 273 -9.18 -10.63 -2.76
C LEU A 273 -8.67 -10.04 -4.08
N SER A 274 -9.57 -9.66 -4.98
CA SER A 274 -9.26 -9.14 -6.31
C SER A 274 -9.13 -7.61 -6.35
N SER A 275 -9.42 -6.92 -5.24
CA SER A 275 -9.27 -5.46 -5.12
C SER A 275 -7.81 -5.03 -5.27
N ASN A 276 -7.59 -3.72 -5.44
CA ASN A 276 -6.26 -3.12 -5.37
C ASN A 276 -5.59 -3.22 -3.97
N LEU A 277 -6.34 -3.64 -2.94
CA LEU A 277 -5.81 -3.87 -1.60
C LEU A 277 -5.11 -5.22 -1.50
N LYS A 278 -5.67 -6.27 -2.12
CA LYS A 278 -5.25 -7.69 -2.00
C LYS A 278 -4.79 -8.06 -0.58
N PRO A 279 -5.66 -7.92 0.44
CA PRO A 279 -5.30 -8.26 1.81
C PRO A 279 -5.25 -9.79 1.98
N ILE A 280 -4.79 -10.23 3.15
CA ILE A 280 -5.01 -11.60 3.61
C ILE A 280 -6.47 -11.70 4.07
N VAL A 281 -7.25 -12.58 3.45
CA VAL A 281 -8.65 -12.84 3.81
C VAL A 281 -8.74 -14.18 4.54
N LEU A 282 -9.43 -14.21 5.67
CA LEU A 282 -9.69 -15.44 6.43
C LEU A 282 -10.88 -16.19 5.82
N LEU A 283 -10.59 -17.26 5.08
CA LEU A 283 -11.55 -18.03 4.29
C LEU A 283 -11.78 -19.40 4.91
N GLU A 284 -12.96 -19.97 4.74
CA GLU A 284 -13.24 -21.36 5.11
C GLU A 284 -12.43 -22.32 4.21
N ALA A 285 -11.67 -23.21 4.82
CA ALA A 285 -10.90 -24.21 4.10
C ALA A 285 -11.83 -25.17 3.36
N LYS A 286 -11.43 -25.59 2.16
CA LYS A 286 -12.18 -26.62 1.43
C LYS A 286 -11.77 -28.00 1.93
N ASN A 287 -12.76 -28.87 2.16
CA ASN A 287 -12.50 -30.28 2.44
C ASN A 287 -11.71 -30.92 1.28
N GLY A 288 -10.64 -31.66 1.60
CA GLY A 288 -9.77 -32.28 0.61
C GLY A 288 -8.81 -31.31 -0.12
N SER A 289 -8.63 -30.09 0.40
CA SER A 289 -7.55 -29.21 -0.05
C SER A 289 -6.19 -29.90 0.05
N ASN A 290 -5.31 -29.69 -0.93
CA ASN A 290 -3.95 -30.23 -0.94
C ASN A 290 -2.97 -29.43 -0.08
N ILE A 291 -3.45 -28.42 0.65
CA ILE A 291 -2.64 -27.63 1.57
C ILE A 291 -2.23 -28.48 2.78
N ALA A 292 -0.95 -28.37 3.15
CA ALA A 292 -0.36 -29.01 4.30
C ALA A 292 -1.17 -28.71 5.58
N LYS A 293 -1.44 -29.75 6.39
CA LYS A 293 -2.21 -29.62 7.63
C LYS A 293 -1.53 -28.69 8.62
N SER A 294 -0.20 -28.66 8.59
CA SER A 294 0.60 -27.74 9.40
C SER A 294 0.47 -26.27 8.99
N VAL A 295 -0.21 -25.89 7.90
CA VAL A 295 -0.41 -24.46 7.60
C VAL A 295 -1.28 -23.77 8.66
N ALA A 296 -2.36 -24.42 9.08
CA ALA A 296 -3.31 -23.90 10.07
C ALA A 296 -3.79 -25.03 10.99
N PRO A 297 -2.93 -25.52 11.91
CA PRO A 297 -3.25 -26.68 12.73
C PRO A 297 -4.47 -26.40 13.61
N ASN A 298 -5.41 -27.35 13.64
CA ASN A 298 -6.65 -27.28 14.42
C ASN A 298 -7.58 -26.11 14.06
N LEU A 299 -7.45 -25.52 12.88
CA LEU A 299 -8.33 -24.48 12.37
C LEU A 299 -8.96 -24.92 11.05
N ASN A 300 -10.22 -24.54 10.86
CA ASN A 300 -10.96 -24.74 9.61
C ASN A 300 -10.85 -23.55 8.65
N LYS A 301 -10.06 -22.53 9.00
CA LYS A 301 -9.86 -21.33 8.18
C LYS A 301 -8.42 -21.19 7.71
N LEU A 302 -8.28 -20.69 6.48
CA LEU A 302 -7.01 -20.33 5.85
C LEU A 302 -6.94 -18.80 5.69
N GLY A 303 -5.81 -18.20 6.01
CA GLY A 303 -5.53 -16.82 5.60
C GLY A 303 -4.96 -16.82 4.19
N VAL A 304 -5.70 -16.34 3.20
CA VAL A 304 -5.28 -16.35 1.79
C VAL A 304 -5.19 -14.93 1.25
N MET A 305 -4.11 -14.61 0.56
CA MET A 305 -3.97 -13.41 -0.28
C MET A 305 -3.65 -13.79 -1.72
N LEU A 306 -3.86 -12.87 -2.66
CA LEU A 306 -3.48 -13.05 -4.06
C LEU A 306 -2.14 -12.40 -4.36
N ALA A 307 -1.42 -12.93 -5.35
CA ALA A 307 -0.22 -12.31 -5.89
C ALA A 307 -0.50 -10.84 -6.26
N PHE A 308 0.22 -9.92 -5.61
CA PHE A 308 -0.10 -8.50 -5.65
C PHE A 308 0.99 -7.60 -6.25
N SER A 309 2.19 -8.13 -6.48
CA SER A 309 3.29 -7.41 -7.13
C SER A 309 3.85 -8.19 -8.32
N GLY A 310 4.60 -7.51 -9.19
CA GLY A 310 5.22 -8.13 -10.35
C GLY A 310 6.24 -9.20 -9.96
N ILE A 311 6.87 -9.09 -8.79
CA ILE A 311 7.77 -10.12 -8.24
C ILE A 311 7.00 -11.42 -7.99
N HIS A 312 5.87 -11.35 -7.28
CA HIS A 312 5.05 -12.52 -7.00
C HIS A 312 4.48 -13.13 -8.28
N LEU A 313 3.99 -12.30 -9.20
CA LEU A 313 3.46 -12.78 -10.48
C LEU A 313 4.54 -13.50 -11.31
N LEU A 314 5.77 -12.97 -11.34
CA LEU A 314 6.88 -13.60 -12.04
C LEU A 314 7.23 -14.96 -11.42
N LEU A 315 7.24 -15.07 -10.09
CA LEU A 315 7.45 -16.33 -9.38
C LEU A 315 6.35 -17.35 -9.75
N PHE A 316 5.08 -16.94 -9.73
CA PHE A 316 3.94 -17.79 -10.08
C PHE A 316 3.85 -18.21 -11.54
N ASP A 317 4.75 -17.76 -12.40
CA ASP A 317 4.91 -18.33 -13.74
C ASP A 317 5.76 -19.62 -13.74
N TYR A 318 6.47 -19.89 -12.64
CA TYR A 318 7.35 -21.05 -12.46
C TYR A 318 7.02 -21.89 -11.22
N LEU A 319 6.24 -21.36 -10.27
CA LEU A 319 5.74 -22.12 -9.12
C LEU A 319 4.64 -23.11 -9.55
N GLU A 320 4.67 -24.31 -9.00
CA GLU A 320 3.69 -25.36 -9.27
C GLU A 320 2.45 -25.25 -8.37
N HIS A 321 2.64 -24.74 -7.15
CA HIS A 321 1.62 -24.71 -6.10
C HIS A 321 1.47 -23.33 -5.44
N ASP A 322 0.42 -23.20 -4.64
CA ASP A 322 0.28 -22.07 -3.72
C ASP A 322 1.38 -22.13 -2.65
N ILE A 323 1.79 -20.97 -2.15
CA ILE A 323 2.94 -20.85 -1.23
C ILE A 323 2.52 -20.29 0.12
N ILE A 324 3.26 -20.65 1.17
CA ILE A 324 3.26 -19.85 2.40
C ILE A 324 3.86 -18.47 2.08
N ALA A 325 3.26 -17.42 2.61
CA ALA A 325 3.78 -16.06 2.54
C ALA A 325 3.47 -15.33 3.85
N THR A 326 4.28 -15.59 4.87
CA THR A 326 4.16 -14.93 6.18
C THR A 326 5.23 -13.85 6.32
N SER A 327 4.96 -12.79 7.10
CA SER A 327 5.99 -11.78 7.42
C SER A 327 7.29 -12.42 7.92
N ALA A 328 8.43 -11.98 7.40
CA ALA A 328 9.75 -12.34 7.90
C ALA A 328 10.08 -11.44 9.09
N ASN A 329 9.90 -11.97 10.28
CA ASN A 329 10.17 -11.29 11.54
C ASN A 329 10.49 -12.30 12.64
N ILE A 330 11.16 -11.82 13.68
CA ILE A 330 11.13 -12.46 15.00
C ILE A 330 9.71 -12.27 15.57
N SER A 331 9.21 -13.24 16.32
CA SER A 331 7.85 -13.17 16.87
C SER A 331 7.68 -11.91 17.74
N GLY A 332 6.76 -11.03 17.35
CA GLY A 332 6.49 -9.77 18.05
C GLY A 332 7.20 -8.55 17.45
N GLU A 333 8.09 -8.74 16.48
CA GLU A 333 8.78 -7.65 15.78
C GLU A 333 8.08 -7.27 14.46
N VAL A 334 8.44 -6.10 13.96
CA VAL A 334 8.07 -5.59 12.64
C VAL A 334 8.70 -6.47 11.56
N VAL A 335 8.10 -6.47 10.37
CA VAL A 335 8.69 -7.12 9.20
C VAL A 335 10.09 -6.57 8.90
N ILE A 336 11.05 -7.47 8.72
CA ILE A 336 12.42 -7.14 8.33
C ILE A 336 12.40 -6.62 6.90
N LYS A 337 13.14 -5.53 6.65
CA LYS A 337 13.18 -4.84 5.34
C LYS A 337 14.56 -4.86 4.69
N ASP A 338 15.61 -5.02 5.49
CA ASP A 338 17.02 -4.91 5.08
C ASP A 338 17.70 -6.29 5.02
N GLU A 339 18.59 -6.47 4.05
CA GLU A 339 19.31 -7.72 3.82
C GLU A 339 20.21 -8.12 5.00
N SER A 340 20.91 -7.14 5.58
CA SER A 340 21.80 -7.36 6.73
C SER A 340 21.03 -7.90 7.93
N GLU A 341 19.92 -7.27 8.27
CA GLU A 341 19.03 -7.68 9.36
C GLU A 341 18.39 -9.05 9.08
N LEU A 342 17.99 -9.32 7.83
CA LEU A 342 17.45 -10.63 7.44
C LEU A 342 18.44 -11.75 7.74
N ARG A 343 19.70 -11.57 7.33
CA ARG A 343 20.77 -12.55 7.55
C ARG A 343 21.07 -12.74 9.03
N GLU A 344 21.15 -11.64 9.78
CA GLU A 344 21.45 -11.66 11.20
C GLU A 344 20.35 -12.38 11.99
N LYS A 345 19.08 -12.04 11.75
CA LYS A 345 17.96 -12.52 12.56
C LYS A 345 17.33 -13.82 12.06
N LEU A 346 17.33 -14.05 10.74
CA LEU A 346 16.62 -15.17 10.10
C LEU A 346 17.51 -16.04 9.21
N GLY A 347 18.85 -15.88 9.25
CA GLY A 347 19.79 -16.70 8.47
C GLY A 347 19.72 -18.20 8.75
N GLU A 348 19.34 -18.59 9.98
CA GLU A 348 19.10 -20.00 10.35
C GLU A 348 17.69 -20.49 9.99
N VAL A 349 16.80 -19.60 9.55
CA VAL A 349 15.44 -19.96 9.12
C VAL A 349 15.40 -20.26 7.63
N ILE A 350 16.13 -19.47 6.84
CA ILE A 350 16.07 -19.51 5.38
C ILE A 350 17.22 -20.32 4.78
N ASP A 351 16.94 -20.97 3.65
CA ASP A 351 17.97 -21.58 2.81
C ASP A 351 18.54 -20.55 1.81
N PHE A 352 17.67 -19.71 1.25
CA PHE A 352 18.00 -18.69 0.25
C PHE A 352 17.11 -17.45 0.42
N TYR A 353 17.43 -16.36 -0.28
CA TYR A 353 16.52 -15.23 -0.37
C TYR A 353 16.57 -14.51 -1.72
N LEU A 354 15.41 -14.02 -2.13
CA LEU A 354 15.21 -13.20 -3.31
C LEU A 354 15.06 -11.74 -2.87
N ASP A 355 16.05 -10.93 -3.22
CA ASP A 355 16.17 -9.52 -2.83
C ASP A 355 16.12 -8.60 -4.05
N HIS A 356 16.06 -7.30 -3.80
CA HIS A 356 16.20 -6.26 -4.81
C HIS A 356 16.85 -4.98 -4.26
N ASP A 357 17.45 -4.22 -5.18
CA ASP A 357 18.19 -2.99 -4.90
C ASP A 357 17.29 -1.75 -4.66
N ARG A 358 15.96 -1.86 -4.77
CA ARG A 358 15.07 -0.81 -4.24
C ARG A 358 14.99 -0.90 -2.72
N GLU A 359 15.49 0.11 -2.03
CA GLU A 359 15.32 0.25 -0.59
C GLU A 359 13.83 0.32 -0.20
N ILE A 360 13.49 -0.31 0.92
CA ILE A 360 12.22 -0.14 1.63
C ILE A 360 12.54 0.78 2.82
N TYR A 361 12.04 2.01 2.76
CA TYR A 361 12.29 3.01 3.79
C TYR A 361 11.39 2.74 5.01
N SER A 362 10.08 2.72 4.78
CA SER A 362 9.08 2.44 5.80
C SER A 362 8.52 1.03 5.61
N PRO A 363 8.76 0.08 6.53
CA PRO A 363 8.18 -1.25 6.39
C PRO A 363 6.66 -1.21 6.53
N SER A 364 5.96 -2.17 5.95
CA SER A 364 4.50 -2.24 5.96
C SER A 364 4.04 -3.69 5.93
N ASP A 365 3.27 -4.07 6.95
CA ASP A 365 2.62 -5.37 7.04
C ASP A 365 1.44 -5.50 6.07
N ASP A 366 1.07 -6.73 5.72
CA ASP A 366 -0.14 -7.00 4.93
C ASP A 366 -1.43 -6.77 5.73
N SER A 367 -2.44 -6.12 5.17
CA SER A 367 -3.74 -6.03 5.85
C SER A 367 -4.40 -7.42 6.00
N ILE A 368 -5.18 -7.63 7.05
CA ILE A 368 -5.91 -8.88 7.32
C ILE A 368 -7.39 -8.57 7.52
N ALA A 369 -8.26 -9.31 6.83
CA ALA A 369 -9.69 -9.13 6.88
C ALA A 369 -10.46 -10.45 6.91
N PHE A 370 -11.73 -10.38 7.27
CA PHE A 370 -12.71 -11.46 7.11
C PHE A 370 -14.07 -10.85 6.74
N CYS A 371 -14.96 -11.66 6.18
CA CYS A 371 -16.31 -11.22 5.81
C CYS A 371 -17.37 -11.84 6.73
N VAL A 372 -18.35 -11.04 7.15
CA VAL A 372 -19.53 -11.50 7.91
C VAL A 372 -20.77 -10.84 7.33
N GLY A 373 -21.77 -11.65 6.93
CA GLY A 373 -23.02 -11.11 6.38
C GLY A 373 -22.85 -10.28 5.10
N GLY A 374 -21.76 -10.49 4.34
CA GLY A 374 -21.41 -9.68 3.17
C GLY A 374 -20.53 -8.45 3.47
N GLU A 375 -20.40 -8.07 4.75
CA GLU A 375 -19.59 -6.93 5.18
C GLU A 375 -18.14 -7.34 5.46
N VAL A 376 -17.21 -6.46 5.11
CA VAL A 376 -15.77 -6.67 5.30
C VAL A 376 -15.33 -6.08 6.63
N ILE A 377 -14.69 -6.90 7.48
CA ILE A 377 -14.11 -6.46 8.75
C ILE A 377 -12.60 -6.65 8.71
N PHE A 378 -11.84 -5.57 8.91
CA PHE A 378 -10.39 -5.62 9.01
C PHE A 378 -9.95 -5.86 10.46
N THR A 379 -9.06 -6.84 10.65
CA THR A 379 -8.41 -7.12 11.93
C THR A 379 -7.01 -6.51 12.01
N ARG A 380 -6.43 -6.16 10.85
CA ARG A 380 -5.18 -5.41 10.72
C ARG A 380 -5.30 -4.49 9.51
N THR A 381 -5.18 -3.18 9.76
CA THR A 381 -5.25 -2.12 8.74
C THR A 381 -3.86 -1.57 8.47
N SER A 382 -3.18 -2.13 7.46
CA SER A 382 -1.80 -1.80 7.10
C SER A 382 -1.71 -1.55 5.59
N ARG A 383 -0.96 -2.34 4.81
CA ARG A 383 -0.84 -2.20 3.36
C ARG A 383 -2.20 -2.09 2.67
N GLY A 384 -2.32 -1.14 1.75
CA GLY A 384 -3.53 -0.80 1.01
C GLY A 384 -4.55 0.05 1.77
N LEU A 385 -4.46 0.13 3.11
CA LEU A 385 -5.45 0.85 3.91
C LEU A 385 -4.87 2.08 4.61
N ASN A 386 -3.80 1.89 5.37
CA ASN A 386 -3.19 2.93 6.18
C ASN A 386 -1.73 3.18 5.74
N PRO A 387 -1.28 4.45 5.72
CA PRO A 387 -1.92 5.60 6.34
C PRO A 387 -3.15 6.11 5.60
N ASN A 388 -4.12 6.66 6.34
CA ASN A 388 -5.40 7.09 5.79
C ASN A 388 -5.78 8.48 6.28
N PHE A 389 -6.42 9.26 5.41
CA PHE A 389 -6.80 10.65 5.65
C PHE A 389 -8.31 10.79 5.47
N ILE A 390 -8.98 11.23 6.53
CA ILE A 390 -10.45 11.29 6.60
C ILE A 390 -10.86 12.70 6.97
N HIS A 391 -11.58 13.37 6.07
CA HIS A 391 -12.23 14.63 6.39
C HIS A 391 -13.48 14.36 7.22
N THR A 392 -13.63 15.10 8.30
CA THR A 392 -14.75 14.99 9.25
C THR A 392 -15.52 16.30 9.27
N ASN A 393 -16.78 16.22 9.69
CA ASN A 393 -17.63 17.41 9.91
C ASN A 393 -17.41 18.01 11.31
N PHE A 394 -16.36 17.61 12.03
CA PHE A 394 -16.06 18.14 13.35
C PHE A 394 -15.59 19.59 13.24
N LYS A 395 -16.16 20.45 14.09
CA LYS A 395 -15.89 21.89 14.09
C LYS A 395 -14.76 22.30 15.05
N GLN A 396 -14.26 21.35 15.84
CA GLN A 396 -13.22 21.61 16.82
C GLN A 396 -11.94 22.07 16.11
N LYS A 397 -11.38 23.21 16.54
CA LYS A 397 -10.06 23.66 16.06
C LYS A 397 -8.96 23.13 16.96
N GLY A 398 -7.78 22.90 16.37
CA GLY A 398 -6.59 22.39 17.04
C GLY A 398 -6.07 21.08 16.45
N THR A 399 -4.97 20.62 17.03
CA THR A 399 -4.27 19.39 16.69
C THR A 399 -4.27 18.42 17.88
N PHE A 400 -4.84 17.23 17.73
CA PHE A 400 -4.92 16.25 18.82
C PHE A 400 -4.32 14.91 18.39
N LEU A 401 -3.42 14.36 19.20
CA LEU A 401 -2.83 13.04 18.96
C LEU A 401 -3.52 12.01 19.83
N ALA A 402 -4.21 11.04 19.23
CA ALA A 402 -4.68 9.84 19.91
C ALA A 402 -3.63 8.73 19.78
N LEU A 403 -3.02 8.32 20.89
CA LEU A 403 -1.93 7.34 20.90
C LEU A 403 -2.37 5.90 20.62
N GLY A 404 -3.65 5.61 20.84
CA GLY A 404 -4.21 4.26 20.76
C GLY A 404 -3.72 3.32 21.88
N ALA A 405 -3.95 2.03 21.68
CA ALA A 405 -3.55 0.98 22.61
C ALA A 405 -2.08 0.53 22.40
N GLU A 406 -1.55 -0.24 23.34
CA GLU A 406 -0.19 -0.80 23.26
C GLU A 406 -0.08 -2.01 22.31
N LEU A 407 -1.09 -2.88 22.30
CA LEU A 407 -1.13 -4.04 21.42
C LEU A 407 -1.80 -3.69 20.10
N LYS A 408 -1.23 -4.18 18.98
CA LYS A 408 -1.75 -3.93 17.62
C LYS A 408 -1.92 -2.42 17.35
N SER A 409 -0.95 -1.63 17.83
CA SER A 409 -1.04 -0.20 17.92
C SER A 409 -1.10 0.50 16.57
N SER A 410 -1.87 1.58 16.55
CA SER A 410 -1.92 2.64 15.54
C SER A 410 -2.31 3.93 16.25
N PHE A 411 -1.72 5.05 15.88
CA PHE A 411 -2.12 6.37 16.38
C PHE A 411 -2.99 7.10 15.34
N CYS A 412 -3.69 8.13 15.79
CA CYS A 412 -4.42 9.04 14.91
C CYS A 412 -4.12 10.49 15.30
N ILE A 413 -3.88 11.35 14.32
CA ILE A 413 -3.76 12.79 14.53
C ILE A 413 -4.97 13.48 13.92
N TYR A 414 -5.71 14.23 14.73
CA TYR A 414 -6.72 15.16 14.28
C TYR A 414 -6.08 16.53 14.03
N LYS A 415 -6.39 17.19 12.91
CA LYS A 415 -6.06 18.59 12.65
C LYS A 415 -7.23 19.30 11.98
N ASP A 416 -7.89 20.21 12.69
CA ASP A 416 -8.92 21.11 12.16
C ASP A 416 -9.99 20.43 11.25
N GLY A 417 -10.41 19.23 11.61
CA GLY A 417 -11.43 18.45 10.89
C GLY A 417 -10.85 17.30 10.06
N LEU A 418 -9.52 17.19 9.90
CA LEU A 418 -8.85 16.10 9.20
C LEU A 418 -8.30 15.07 10.19
N LEU A 419 -8.69 13.81 10.06
CA LEU A 419 -8.06 12.69 10.76
C LEU A 419 -6.96 12.08 9.89
N MET A 420 -5.79 11.88 10.47
CA MET A 420 -4.61 11.24 9.87
C MET A 420 -4.33 9.96 10.66
N VAL A 421 -4.70 8.81 10.11
CA VAL A 421 -4.52 7.50 10.76
C VAL A 421 -3.17 6.93 10.37
N SER A 422 -2.37 6.53 11.35
CA SER A 422 -1.07 5.92 11.11
C SER A 422 -1.21 4.54 10.43
N PRO A 423 -0.15 4.06 9.75
CA PRO A 423 -0.03 2.64 9.44
C PRO A 423 -0.11 1.78 10.71
N TYR A 424 -0.35 0.48 10.54
CA TYR A 424 -0.17 -0.49 11.60
C TYR A 424 1.28 -0.48 12.10
N ILE A 425 1.44 -0.40 13.42
CA ILE A 425 2.75 -0.30 14.07
C ILE A 425 3.16 -1.65 14.65
N GLY A 426 2.29 -2.28 15.43
CA GLY A 426 2.56 -3.57 16.05
C GLY A 426 2.36 -3.58 17.57
N ASP A 427 3.04 -4.48 18.26
CA ASP A 427 3.08 -4.52 19.72
C ASP A 427 4.20 -3.62 20.23
N LEU A 428 3.83 -2.53 20.91
CA LEU A 428 4.79 -1.51 21.33
C LEU A 428 5.76 -1.99 22.43
N LYS A 429 5.54 -3.17 23.04
CA LYS A 429 6.47 -3.72 24.06
C LYS A 429 7.85 -4.07 23.52
N ASN A 430 7.95 -4.32 22.22
CA ASN A 430 9.22 -4.57 21.57
C ASN A 430 9.92 -3.24 21.23
N VAL A 431 11.21 -3.12 21.57
CA VAL A 431 12.00 -1.88 21.38
C VAL A 431 11.98 -1.42 19.92
N ALA A 432 12.23 -2.32 18.96
CA ALA A 432 12.23 -1.97 17.54
C ALA A 432 10.85 -1.49 17.05
N THR A 433 9.78 -2.05 17.63
CA THR A 433 8.40 -1.61 17.30
C THR A 433 8.08 -0.25 17.92
N PHE A 434 8.61 0.03 19.11
CA PHE A 434 8.47 1.34 19.75
C PHE A 434 9.30 2.43 19.05
N ASP A 435 10.49 2.10 18.55
CA ASP A 435 11.29 3.00 17.73
C ASP A 435 10.55 3.36 16.44
N ARG A 436 9.96 2.36 15.76
CA ARG A 436 9.07 2.59 14.62
C ARG A 436 7.89 3.50 14.96
N PHE A 437 7.27 3.36 16.13
CA PHE A 437 6.20 4.28 16.54
C PHE A 437 6.69 5.74 16.53
N LYS A 438 7.86 6.02 17.12
CA LYS A 438 8.46 7.35 17.15
C LYS A 438 8.84 7.85 15.75
N ASP A 439 9.38 6.99 14.90
CA ASP A 439 9.77 7.36 13.54
C ASP A 439 8.56 7.75 12.69
N ILE A 440 7.47 6.96 12.76
CA ILE A 440 6.23 7.25 12.04
C ILE A 440 5.57 8.52 12.61
N PHE A 441 5.57 8.71 13.94
CA PHE A 441 5.05 9.93 14.53
C PHE A 441 5.84 11.17 14.06
N THR A 442 7.17 11.12 14.15
CA THR A 442 8.07 12.19 13.68
C THR A 442 7.87 12.48 12.20
N LEU A 443 7.69 11.44 11.37
CA LEU A 443 7.38 11.59 9.95
C LEU A 443 6.11 12.41 9.77
N PHE A 444 5.00 12.06 10.44
CA PHE A 444 3.74 12.80 10.33
C PHE A 444 3.86 14.23 10.87
N GLU A 445 4.48 14.38 12.04
CA GLU A 445 4.65 15.66 12.71
C GLU A 445 5.42 16.65 11.82
N THR A 446 6.57 16.23 11.30
CA THR A 446 7.43 17.06 10.45
C THR A 446 6.80 17.33 9.09
N THR A 447 6.18 16.30 8.50
CA THR A 447 5.55 16.39 7.17
C THR A 447 4.41 17.40 7.16
N TYR A 448 3.55 17.37 8.17
CA TYR A 448 2.35 18.21 8.21
C TYR A 448 2.48 19.44 9.10
N ASP A 449 3.71 19.78 9.53
CA ASP A 449 4.02 20.89 10.43
C ASP A 449 3.05 20.93 11.64
N LEU A 450 2.95 19.78 12.31
CA LEU A 450 1.95 19.56 13.35
C LEU A 450 2.50 20.02 14.69
N LYS A 451 1.82 20.99 15.29
CA LYS A 451 1.96 21.29 16.71
C LYS A 451 0.84 20.64 17.48
N ILE A 452 1.16 19.63 18.31
CA ILE A 452 0.18 18.88 19.10
C ILE A 452 -0.29 19.72 20.29
N ASP A 453 -1.59 19.99 20.35
CA ASP A 453 -2.20 20.77 21.44
C ASP A 453 -2.55 19.87 22.63
N LYS A 454 -3.09 18.67 22.37
CA LYS A 454 -3.41 17.67 23.40
C LYS A 454 -3.16 16.25 22.92
N VAL A 455 -2.89 15.37 23.87
CA VAL A 455 -2.71 13.93 23.61
C VAL A 455 -3.80 13.13 24.31
N ILE A 456 -4.48 12.27 23.56
CA ILE A 456 -5.45 11.32 24.07
C ILE A 456 -4.76 9.97 24.28
N ALA A 457 -4.78 9.47 25.51
CA ALA A 457 -4.14 8.22 25.91
C ALA A 457 -5.16 7.25 26.49
N ASP A 458 -4.86 5.95 26.46
CA ASP A 458 -5.63 4.95 27.20
C ASP A 458 -5.58 5.26 28.71
N LEU A 459 -6.57 4.78 29.48
CA LEU A 459 -6.52 4.88 30.94
C LEU A 459 -5.38 4.04 31.56
N HIS A 460 -4.84 3.05 30.85
CA HIS A 460 -3.77 2.22 31.37
C HIS A 460 -2.46 3.02 31.50
N PRO A 461 -2.00 3.35 32.73
CA PRO A 461 -0.90 4.31 32.93
C PRO A 461 0.48 3.76 32.55
N ASN A 462 0.56 2.45 32.33
CA ASN A 462 1.82 1.76 32.09
C ASN A 462 2.10 1.44 30.62
N PHE A 463 1.21 1.80 29.69
CA PHE A 463 1.50 1.62 28.27
C PHE A 463 2.69 2.50 27.86
N LEU A 464 3.59 1.94 27.06
CA LEU A 464 4.82 2.61 26.66
C LEU A 464 4.57 3.92 25.91
N ASN A 465 3.57 3.96 25.02
CA ASN A 465 3.17 5.20 24.33
C ASN A 465 2.65 6.27 25.30
N THR A 466 1.90 5.88 26.34
CA THR A 466 1.36 6.79 27.35
C THR A 466 2.46 7.37 28.21
N LYS A 467 3.42 6.54 28.65
CA LYS A 467 4.62 6.99 29.37
C LYS A 467 5.45 7.94 28.53
N TRP A 468 5.74 7.56 27.28
CA TRP A 468 6.48 8.42 26.36
C TRP A 468 5.83 9.80 26.19
N ALA A 469 4.51 9.86 25.97
CA ALA A 469 3.83 11.14 25.80
C ALA A 469 3.90 12.00 27.06
N LYS A 470 3.80 11.38 28.25
CA LYS A 470 4.00 12.07 29.53
C LYS A 470 5.43 12.61 29.65
N ASP A 471 6.43 11.81 29.29
CA ASP A 471 7.85 12.19 29.36
C ASP A 471 8.21 13.30 28.36
N GLN A 472 7.49 13.39 27.24
CA GLN A 472 7.57 14.53 26.31
C GLN A 472 6.89 15.81 26.84
N GLY A 473 6.19 15.74 27.98
CA GLY A 473 5.52 16.90 28.59
C GLY A 473 4.15 17.23 28.00
N PHE A 474 3.52 16.31 27.26
CA PHE A 474 2.20 16.55 26.70
C PHE A 474 1.10 16.59 27.77
N GLU A 475 0.09 17.45 27.57
CA GLU A 475 -1.16 17.39 28.32
C GLU A 475 -1.95 16.13 27.91
N LEU A 476 -2.10 15.19 28.85
CA LEU A 476 -2.80 13.93 28.61
C LEU A 476 -4.27 14.02 29.00
N VAL A 477 -5.14 13.64 28.06
CA VAL A 477 -6.54 13.32 28.29
C VAL A 477 -6.69 11.81 28.23
N HIS A 478 -7.15 11.18 29.30
CA HIS A 478 -7.33 9.73 29.32
C HIS A 478 -8.73 9.32 28.86
N LEU A 479 -8.80 8.28 28.04
CA LEU A 479 -10.04 7.68 27.56
C LEU A 479 -10.04 6.17 27.87
N GLN A 480 -11.16 5.66 28.37
CA GLN A 480 -11.26 4.24 28.73
C GLN A 480 -11.27 3.35 27.48
N HIS A 481 -10.51 2.25 27.51
CA HIS A 481 -10.28 1.35 26.39
C HIS A 481 -11.55 0.85 25.67
N HIS A 482 -12.51 0.31 26.42
CA HIS A 482 -13.75 -0.25 25.89
C HIS A 482 -14.69 0.85 25.38
N TYR A 483 -14.69 2.01 26.02
CA TYR A 483 -15.44 3.17 25.57
C TYR A 483 -14.86 3.72 24.26
N ALA A 484 -13.54 3.75 24.11
CA ALA A 484 -12.89 4.07 22.84
C ALA A 484 -13.29 3.09 21.73
N HIS A 485 -13.37 1.78 22.03
CA HIS A 485 -13.90 0.79 21.08
C HIS A 485 -15.36 1.06 20.70
N LEU A 486 -16.23 1.41 21.65
CA LEU A 486 -17.62 1.73 21.37
C LEU A 486 -17.76 2.98 20.48
N LEU A 487 -16.95 4.01 20.71
CA LEU A 487 -16.95 5.25 19.90
C LEU A 487 -16.38 5.07 18.49
N SER A 488 -15.65 3.99 18.23
CA SER A 488 -15.03 3.72 16.92
C SER A 488 -15.97 3.08 15.89
N VAL A 489 -17.15 2.63 16.34
CA VAL A 489 -18.24 2.08 15.51
C VAL A 489 -19.19 3.20 15.14
#